data_AF-A0AAN7DM50-F1
#
_entry.id   AF-A0AAN7DM50-F1
#
_cell.length_a   1.000
_cell.length_b   1.000
_cell.length_c   1.000
_cell.angle_alpha   90.00
_cell.angle_beta   90.00
_cell.angle_gamma   90.00
#
_symmetry.space_group_name_H-M   'P 1'
#
loop_
_entity.id
_entity.type
_entity.pdbx_description
1 polymer ?
#
loop_
_entity_poly.entity_id
_entity_poly.type
_entity_poly.pdbx_seq_one_letter_code
_entity_poly.pdbx_strand_id
1 'polypeptide(L)'
;MDSAQLEKALNEMPAVTLITEIPEIQNAIAHLLKSNQEMREFDPDNKDPDFIQAIKENAELIKRKEKQVNITLQVIRERLGEAAWREMGSNVKEFRELHAHELKAEQQSQQSNAEKNEEEGVFL
;
A
#
# COMPACT_ATOMS: atom_id res chain seq x y z
N MET A 1 3.06 -9.27 -7.47
CA MET A 1 3.90 -10.18 -6.65
C MET A 1 3.03 -11.33 -6.19
N ASP A 2 3.53 -12.55 -6.38
CA ASP A 2 2.92 -13.74 -5.79
C ASP A 2 3.09 -13.67 -4.27
N SER A 3 1.99 -13.84 -3.53
CA SER A 3 2.00 -13.72 -2.06
C SER A 3 2.79 -14.87 -1.41
N ALA A 4 2.83 -16.04 -2.04
CA ALA A 4 3.60 -17.19 -1.55
C ALA A 4 5.12 -16.96 -1.65
N GLN A 5 5.58 -16.33 -2.73
CA GLN A 5 7.00 -15.99 -2.90
C GLN A 5 7.46 -14.95 -1.87
N LEU A 6 6.63 -13.94 -1.60
CA LEU A 6 6.90 -12.94 -0.57
C LEU A 6 6.99 -13.58 0.82
N GLU A 7 6.01 -14.41 1.19
CA GLU A 7 6.00 -15.09 2.49
C GLU A 7 7.23 -15.98 2.68
N LYS A 8 7.64 -16.72 1.64
CA LYS A 8 8.87 -17.50 1.65
C LYS A 8 10.09 -16.61 1.89
N ALA A 9 10.23 -15.52 1.15
CA ALA A 9 11.36 -14.59 1.33
C ALA A 9 11.40 -14.02 2.76
N LEU A 10 10.26 -13.59 3.29
CA LEU A 10 10.16 -13.07 4.66
C LEU A 10 10.50 -14.13 5.72
N ASN A 11 10.22 -15.41 5.47
CA ASN A 11 10.61 -16.51 6.36
C ASN A 11 12.11 -16.80 6.34
N GLU A 12 12.78 -16.56 5.22
CA GLU A 12 14.22 -16.80 5.05
C GLU A 12 15.09 -15.62 5.54
N MET A 13 14.52 -14.42 5.69
CA MET A 13 15.25 -13.23 6.17
C MET A 13 15.69 -13.32 7.65
N PRO A 14 16.83 -12.69 8.03
CA PRO A 14 17.20 -12.51 9.44
C PRO A 14 16.14 -11.74 10.22
N ALA A 15 15.98 -12.06 11.51
CA ALA A 15 14.98 -11.44 12.38
C ALA A 15 15.10 -9.90 12.44
N VAL A 16 16.34 -9.39 12.48
CA VAL A 16 16.63 -7.95 12.49
C VAL A 16 16.19 -7.27 11.20
N THR A 17 16.34 -7.93 10.05
CA THR A 17 15.87 -7.41 8.75
C THR A 17 14.35 -7.48 8.66
N LEU A 18 13.75 -8.56 9.15
CA LEU A 18 12.30 -8.73 9.12
C LEU A 18 11.56 -7.62 9.87
N ILE A 19 12.07 -7.16 11.01
CA ILE A 19 11.45 -6.07 11.78
C ILE A 19 11.61 -4.70 11.10
N THR A 20 12.63 -4.50 10.26
CA THR A 20 12.84 -3.23 9.53
C THR A 20 12.02 -3.13 8.25
N GLU A 21 11.53 -4.25 7.71
CA GLU A 21 10.68 -4.26 6.51
C GLU A 21 9.42 -3.39 6.66
N ILE A 22 8.76 -3.43 7.83
CA ILE A 22 7.54 -2.65 8.04
C ILE A 22 7.79 -1.13 7.91
N PRO A 23 8.76 -0.54 8.64
CA PRO A 23 9.13 0.87 8.47
C PRO A 23 9.51 1.23 7.03
N GLU A 24 10.22 0.35 6.32
CA GLU A 24 10.60 0.59 4.93
C GLU A 24 9.39 0.63 4.00
N ILE A 25 8.45 -0.29 4.17
CA ILE A 25 7.20 -0.31 3.41
C ILE A 25 6.35 0.92 3.74
N GLN A 26 6.26 1.31 5.01
CA GLN A 26 5.53 2.51 5.45
C GLN A 26 6.12 3.78 4.83
N ASN A 27 7.45 3.93 4.82
CA ASN A 27 8.12 5.05 4.17
C ASN A 27 7.81 5.10 2.67
N ALA A 28 7.83 3.95 1.98
CA ALA A 28 7.46 3.89 0.58
C ALA A 28 6.01 4.32 0.35
N ILE A 29 5.07 3.89 1.20
CA ILE A 29 3.66 4.32 1.14
C ILE A 29 3.56 5.83 1.35
N ALA A 30 4.22 6.39 2.38
CA ALA A 30 4.18 7.81 2.67
C ALA A 30 4.68 8.66 1.49
N HIS A 31 5.76 8.22 0.82
CA HIS A 31 6.27 8.89 -0.37
C HIS A 31 5.27 8.83 -1.54
N LEU A 32 4.60 7.70 -1.76
CA LEU A 32 3.60 7.57 -2.82
C LEU A 32 2.37 8.44 -2.54
N LEU A 33 1.90 8.49 -1.29
CA LEU A 33 0.78 9.36 -0.89
C LEU A 33 1.11 10.83 -1.12
N LYS A 34 2.32 11.26 -0.72
CA LYS A 34 2.80 12.63 -0.94
C LYS A 34 2.90 12.94 -2.44
N SER A 35 3.46 12.02 -3.23
CA SER A 35 3.56 12.19 -4.69
C SER A 35 2.19 12.33 -5.34
N ASN A 36 1.20 11.54 -4.93
CA ASN A 36 -0.17 11.67 -5.42
C ASN A 36 -0.80 13.01 -5.05
N GLN A 37 -0.59 13.47 -3.81
CA GLN A 37 -1.06 14.78 -3.39
C GLN A 37 -0.43 15.90 -4.22
N GLU A 38 0.91 15.89 -4.41
CA GLU A 38 1.63 16.88 -5.19
C GLU A 38 1.15 16.93 -6.66
N MET A 39 0.87 15.78 -7.27
CA MET A 39 0.30 15.72 -8.63
C MET A 39 -1.11 16.33 -8.70
N ARG A 40 -1.98 16.07 -7.71
CA ARG A 40 -3.32 16.68 -7.65
C ARG A 40 -3.27 18.17 -7.37
N GLU A 41 -2.29 18.65 -6.61
CA GLU A 41 -2.08 20.09 -6.37
C GLU A 41 -1.60 20.80 -7.64
N PHE A 42 -0.79 20.13 -8.46
CA PHE A 42 -0.29 20.68 -9.71
C PHE A 42 -1.34 20.67 -10.83
N ASP A 43 -2.17 19.62 -10.91
CA ASP A 43 -3.28 19.50 -11.87
C ASP A 43 -4.63 19.27 -11.16
N PRO A 44 -5.21 20.30 -10.52
CA PRO A 44 -6.43 20.17 -9.73
C PRO A 44 -7.67 19.81 -10.57
N ASP A 45 -7.64 20.13 -11.86
CA ASP A 45 -8.74 19.86 -12.79
C ASP A 45 -8.65 18.47 -13.45
N ASN A 46 -7.59 17.68 -13.16
CA ASN A 46 -7.32 16.39 -13.79
C ASN A 46 -7.37 16.48 -15.34
N LYS A 47 -6.62 17.42 -15.90
CA LYS A 47 -6.51 17.62 -17.35
C LYS A 47 -5.31 16.89 -17.96
N ASP A 48 -4.30 16.60 -17.16
CA ASP A 48 -3.09 15.90 -17.59
C ASP A 48 -3.30 14.37 -17.47
N PRO A 49 -3.44 13.65 -18.61
CA PRO A 49 -3.64 12.21 -18.59
C PRO A 49 -2.46 11.44 -17.99
N ASP A 50 -1.24 11.97 -18.05
CA ASP A 50 -0.06 11.31 -17.48
C ASP A 50 -0.10 11.36 -15.96
N PHE A 51 -0.53 12.49 -15.35
CA PHE A 51 -0.73 12.56 -13.90
C PHE A 51 -1.87 11.68 -13.43
N ILE A 52 -2.99 11.62 -14.15
CA ILE A 52 -4.11 10.74 -13.81
C ILE A 52 -3.64 9.27 -13.79
N GLN A 53 -2.89 8.87 -14.82
CA GLN A 53 -2.35 7.51 -14.92
C GLN A 53 -1.31 7.22 -13.83
N ALA A 54 -0.39 8.16 -13.56
CA ALA A 54 0.62 8.00 -12.52
C ALA A 54 0.01 7.87 -11.11
N ILE A 55 -0.99 8.70 -10.79
CA ILE A 55 -1.74 8.61 -9.52
C ILE A 55 -2.39 7.23 -9.38
N LYS A 56 -3.00 6.72 -10.46
CA LYS A 56 -3.63 5.40 -10.48
C LYS A 56 -2.62 4.28 -10.22
N GLU A 57 -1.47 4.30 -10.90
CA GLU A 57 -0.41 3.30 -10.71
C GLU A 57 0.15 3.32 -9.29
N ASN A 58 0.35 4.52 -8.73
CA ASN A 58 0.77 4.71 -7.35
C ASN A 58 -0.27 4.17 -6.36
N ALA A 59 -1.56 4.42 -6.59
CA ALA A 59 -2.64 3.88 -5.75
C ALA A 59 -2.63 2.35 -5.74
N GLU A 60 -2.42 1.72 -6.90
CA GLU A 60 -2.30 0.25 -7.00
C GLU A 60 -1.06 -0.26 -6.26
N LEU A 61 0.05 0.46 -6.35
CA LEU A 61 1.28 0.14 -5.64
C LEU A 61 1.10 0.25 -4.12
N ILE A 62 0.45 1.31 -3.63
CA ILE A 62 0.08 1.48 -2.21
C ILE A 62 -0.73 0.28 -1.73
N LYS A 63 -1.74 -0.16 -2.48
CA LYS A 63 -2.55 -1.34 -2.13
C LYS A 63 -1.70 -2.61 -2.03
N ARG A 64 -0.76 -2.82 -2.95
CA ARG A 64 0.17 -3.96 -2.89
C ARG A 64 1.09 -3.88 -1.67
N LYS A 65 1.56 -2.68 -1.32
CA LYS A 65 2.40 -2.42 -0.15
C LYS A 65 1.63 -2.64 1.16
N GLU A 66 0.38 -2.21 1.27
CA GLU A 66 -0.50 -2.52 2.40
C GLU A 66 -0.69 -4.04 2.58
N LYS A 67 -0.84 -4.79 1.48
CA LYS A 67 -0.87 -6.26 1.54
C LYS A 67 0.46 -6.83 2.05
N GLN A 68 1.58 -6.27 1.59
CA GLN A 68 2.92 -6.66 2.05
C GLN A 68 3.08 -6.45 3.56
N VAL A 69 2.59 -5.32 4.11
CA VAL A 69 2.58 -5.07 5.57
C VAL A 69 1.83 -6.16 6.31
N ASN A 70 0.63 -6.53 5.85
CA ASN A 70 -0.18 -7.55 6.51
C ASN A 70 0.49 -8.93 6.53
N ILE A 71 1.10 -9.34 5.42
CA ILE A 71 1.85 -10.60 5.34
C ILE A 71 3.09 -10.54 6.25
N THR A 72 3.81 -9.43 6.24
CA THR A 72 4.99 -9.22 7.09
C THR A 72 4.65 -9.30 8.58
N LEU A 73 3.55 -8.67 9.00
CA LEU A 73 3.04 -8.80 10.38
C LEU A 73 2.71 -10.24 10.75
N GLN A 74 2.08 -10.99 9.84
CA GLN A 74 1.77 -12.40 10.08
C GLN A 74 3.06 -13.21 10.29
N VAL A 75 4.05 -13.05 9.41
CA VAL A 75 5.35 -13.75 9.52
C VAL A 75 6.09 -13.35 10.80
N ILE A 76 6.04 -12.07 11.20
CA ILE A 76 6.61 -11.61 12.48
C ILE A 76 5.95 -12.32 13.66
N ARG A 77 4.61 -12.45 13.65
CA ARG A 77 3.88 -13.15 14.71
C ARG A 77 4.28 -14.61 14.81
N GLU A 78 4.41 -15.28 13.66
CA GLU A 78 4.75 -16.71 13.58
C GLU A 78 6.21 -16.99 13.98
N ARG A 79 7.15 -16.12 13.58
CA ARG A 79 8.59 -16.33 13.81
C ARG A 79 9.13 -15.73 15.09
N LEU A 80 8.66 -14.54 15.46
CA LEU A 80 9.19 -13.72 16.57
C LEU A 80 8.23 -13.64 17.75
N GLY A 81 6.99 -14.08 17.57
CA GLY A 81 5.99 -14.19 18.63
C GLY A 81 5.15 -12.94 18.84
N GLU A 82 4.25 -13.03 19.81
CA GLU A 82 3.20 -12.02 20.06
C GLU A 82 3.72 -10.65 20.51
N ALA A 83 4.85 -10.60 21.23
CA ALA A 83 5.40 -9.34 21.70
C ALA A 83 5.85 -8.45 20.52
N ALA A 84 6.65 -9.03 19.61
CA ALA A 84 7.12 -8.33 18.41
C ALA A 84 5.95 -7.96 17.49
N TRP A 85 4.97 -8.86 17.32
CA TRP A 85 3.78 -8.56 16.54
C TRP A 85 2.96 -7.39 17.11
N ARG A 86 2.79 -7.30 18.44
CA ARG A 86 2.06 -6.19 19.07
C ARG A 86 2.78 -4.86 18.89
N GLU A 87 4.10 -4.85 19.07
CA GLU A 87 4.91 -3.64 18.88
C GLU A 87 4.79 -3.12 17.44
N MET A 88 5.07 -3.99 16.47
CA MET A 88 4.97 -3.63 15.05
C MET A 88 3.54 -3.33 14.63
N GLY A 89 2.56 -4.05 15.17
CA GLY A 89 1.14 -3.82 14.93
C GLY A 89 0.67 -2.45 15.45
N SER A 90 1.20 -1.99 16.59
CA SER A 90 0.93 -0.64 17.11
C SER A 90 1.47 0.43 16.16
N ASN A 91 2.72 0.29 15.71
CA ASN A 91 3.33 1.20 14.74
C ASN A 91 2.51 1.25 13.43
N VAL A 92 2.13 0.10 12.88
CA VAL A 92 1.29 0.02 11.67
C VAL A 92 -0.06 0.71 11.89
N LYS A 93 -0.67 0.54 13.06
CA LYS A 93 -1.92 1.20 13.40
C LYS A 93 -1.77 2.72 13.45
N GLU A 94 -0.76 3.23 14.15
CA GLU A 94 -0.46 4.66 14.24
C GLU A 94 -0.22 5.28 12.87
N PHE A 95 0.55 4.61 12.00
CA PHE A 95 0.79 5.06 10.63
C PHE A 95 -0.51 5.14 9.82
N ARG A 96 -1.37 4.12 9.90
CA ARG A 96 -2.67 4.10 9.20
C ARG A 96 -3.62 5.18 9.71
N GLU A 97 -3.56 5.49 11.01
CA GLU A 97 -4.34 6.58 11.60
C GLU A 97 -3.84 7.94 11.13
N LEU A 98 -2.51 8.13 11.09
CA LEU A 98 -1.88 9.35 10.59
C LEU A 98 -2.24 9.63 9.12
N HIS A 99 -2.23 8.60 8.27
CA HIS A 99 -2.50 8.69 6.84
C HIS A 99 -3.91 8.26 6.44
N ALA A 100 -4.87 8.28 7.38
CA ALA A 100 -6.19 7.71 7.16
C ALA A 100 -6.98 8.41 6.05
N HIS A 101 -6.77 9.72 5.87
CA HIS A 101 -7.48 10.50 4.86
C HIS A 101 -6.97 10.17 3.45
N GLU A 102 -5.65 10.18 3.25
CA GLU A 102 -5.03 9.91 1.97
C GLU A 102 -5.26 8.45 1.55
N LEU A 103 -5.11 7.49 2.47
CA LEU A 103 -5.37 6.07 2.18
C LEU A 103 -6.82 5.82 1.73
N LYS A 104 -7.80 6.51 2.34
CA LYS A 104 -9.20 6.42 1.91
C LYS A 104 -9.42 7.04 0.53
N ALA A 105 -8.81 8.17 0.25
CA ALA A 105 -8.90 8.83 -1.06
C ALA A 105 -8.36 7.94 -2.18
N GLU A 106 -7.24 7.25 -1.93
CA GLU A 106 -6.65 6.33 -2.91
C GLU A 106 -7.49 5.05 -3.11
N GLN A 107 -8.19 4.56 -2.06
CA GLN A 107 -9.11 3.43 -2.18
C GLN A 107 -10.37 3.79 -2.99
N GLN A 108 -10.94 4.98 -2.78
CA GLN A 108 -12.14 5.44 -3.50
C GLN A 108 -11.86 5.73 -4.97
N SER A 109 -10.67 6.26 -5.28
CA SER A 109 -10.21 6.51 -6.65
C SER A 109 -10.11 5.22 -7.50
N GLN A 110 -9.99 4.06 -6.85
CA GLN A 110 -9.96 2.75 -7.52
C GLN A 110 -11.35 2.16 -7.74
N GLN A 111 -12.30 2.34 -6.80
CA GLN A 111 -13.65 1.79 -6.93
C GLN A 111 -14.45 2.47 -8.06
N SER A 112 -14.37 3.79 -8.18
CA SER A 112 -15.07 4.55 -9.22
C SER A 112 -14.60 4.24 -10.65
N ASN A 113 -13.41 3.67 -10.81
CA ASN A 113 -12.86 3.28 -12.12
C ASN A 113 -13.03 1.78 -12.43
N ALA A 114 -13.19 0.92 -11.42
CA ALA A 114 -13.53 -0.49 -11.64
C ALA A 114 -14.92 -0.62 -12.28
N GLU A 115 -15.88 0.19 -11.82
CA GLU A 115 -17.24 0.23 -12.38
C GLU A 115 -17.28 0.74 -13.83
N LYS A 116 -16.41 1.69 -14.20
CA LYS A 116 -16.33 2.19 -15.58
C LYS A 116 -15.73 1.19 -16.58
N ASN A 117 -14.76 0.38 -16.16
CA ASN A 117 -14.15 -0.63 -17.04
C ASN A 117 -15.06 -1.84 -17.27
N GLU A 118 -16.02 -2.12 -16.38
CA GLU A 118 -17.00 -3.19 -16.57
C GLU A 118 -18.09 -2.81 -17.60
N GLU A 119 -18.44 -1.53 -17.73
CA GLU A 119 -19.42 -1.05 -18.72
C GLU A 119 -18.88 -1.00 -20.16
N GLU A 120 -17.58 -0.77 -20.36
CA GLU A 120 -16.94 -0.79 -21.70
C GLU A 120 -16.59 -2.21 -22.19
N GLY A 121 -16.68 -3.22 -21.31
CA GLY A 121 -16.29 -4.61 -21.59
C GLY A 121 -17.37 -5.50 -22.23
N VAL A 122 -18.60 -5.01 -22.41
CA VAL A 122 -19.71 -5.79 -22.99
C VAL A 122 -20.06 -5.31 -24.40
N PHE A 123 -19.14 -5.52 -25.34
CA PHE A 123 -19.49 -5.62 -26.75
C PHE A 123 -18.63 -6.72 -27.36
N LEU A 124 -19.23 -7.91 -27.53
CA LEU A 124 -19.17 -8.78 -28.70
C LEU A 124 -20.08 -10.00 -28.48
#